data_AF-A0A9W8E922-F1
#
_entry.id   AF-A0A9W8E922-F1
#
_cell.length_a   1.000
_cell.length_b   1.000
_cell.length_c   1.000
_cell.angle_alpha   90.00
_cell.angle_beta   90.00
_cell.angle_gamma   90.00
#
_symmetry.space_group_name_H-M   'P 1'
#
loop_
_entity.id
_entity.type
_entity.pdbx_description
1 polymer ?
#
loop_
_entity_poly.entity_id
_entity_poly.type
_entity_poly.pdbx_seq_one_letter_code
_entity_poly.pdbx_strand_id
1 'polypeptide(L)'
;MPQVERVQAMFPHIPEAAIRADLARTGSIETTCDNILRQGSLPLPPGAQVSRVSDSNPSSHTTAQSPAQRRNPGQSTSAGGSSSTASGGSTSDSLIKRFNLASKLDQTVPDEQTYQWETDASSRQEQLRRRKELMILQARQKLLKQEKQP
;
A
#
# COMPACT_ATOMS: atom_id res chain seq x y z
N MET A 1 -23.46 -1.89 5.43
CA MET A 1 -23.10 -2.38 4.08
C MET A 1 -21.93 -3.35 4.22
N PRO A 2 -22.06 -4.62 3.81
CA PRO A 2 -20.95 -5.57 3.82
C PRO A 2 -19.86 -5.14 2.82
N GLN A 3 -18.59 -5.29 3.20
CA GLN A 3 -17.46 -4.82 2.38
C GLN A 3 -17.36 -5.56 1.03
N VAL A 4 -17.76 -6.84 1.02
CA VAL A 4 -17.80 -7.73 -0.15
C VAL A 4 -18.72 -7.19 -1.24
N GLU A 5 -19.95 -6.82 -0.87
CA GLU A 5 -20.99 -6.33 -1.79
C GLU A 5 -20.57 -5.03 -2.51
N ARG A 6 -19.86 -4.13 -1.81
CA ARG A 6 -19.29 -2.93 -2.44
C ARG A 6 -18.24 -3.29 -3.51
N VAL A 7 -17.37 -4.28 -3.26
CA VAL A 7 -16.40 -4.75 -4.26
C VAL A 7 -17.12 -5.46 -5.40
N GLN A 8 -18.11 -6.31 -5.12
CA GLN A 8 -18.90 -7.03 -6.12
C GLN A 8 -19.66 -6.08 -7.06
N ALA A 9 -20.19 -4.96 -6.55
CA ALA A 9 -20.85 -3.94 -7.36
C ALA A 9 -19.91 -3.23 -8.34
N MET A 10 -18.62 -3.11 -8.03
CA MET A 10 -17.60 -2.55 -8.92
C MET A 10 -17.01 -3.61 -9.87
N PHE A 11 -16.89 -4.85 -9.40
CA PHE A 11 -16.24 -5.95 -10.12
C PHE A 11 -17.16 -7.18 -10.22
N PRO A 12 -18.28 -7.10 -10.97
CA PRO A 12 -19.28 -8.17 -11.02
C PRO A 12 -18.75 -9.48 -11.65
N HIS A 13 -17.62 -9.43 -12.35
CA HIS A 13 -16.95 -10.59 -12.95
C HIS A 13 -16.03 -11.35 -11.97
N ILE A 14 -15.72 -10.78 -10.80
CA ILE A 14 -14.90 -11.43 -9.77
C ILE A 14 -15.84 -12.22 -8.83
N PRO A 15 -15.52 -13.48 -8.47
CA PRO A 15 -16.35 -14.24 -7.55
C PRO A 15 -16.21 -13.76 -6.10
N GLU A 16 -17.33 -13.66 -5.38
CA GLU A 16 -17.36 -13.28 -3.96
C GLU A 16 -16.38 -14.10 -3.08
N ALA A 17 -16.17 -15.38 -3.40
CA ALA A 17 -15.27 -16.24 -2.64
C ALA A 17 -13.81 -15.73 -2.68
N ALA A 18 -13.37 -15.20 -3.81
CA ALA A 18 -12.04 -14.61 -3.95
C ALA A 18 -11.98 -13.22 -3.30
N ILE A 19 -13.04 -12.41 -3.44
CA ILE A 19 -13.18 -11.11 -2.77
C ILE A 19 -13.12 -11.26 -1.24
N ARG A 20 -13.85 -12.24 -0.68
CA ARG A 20 -13.81 -12.56 0.77
C ARG A 20 -12.42 -12.99 1.22
N ALA A 21 -11.72 -13.81 0.42
CA ALA A 21 -10.37 -14.27 0.75
C ALA A 21 -9.35 -13.12 0.72
N ASP A 22 -9.43 -12.22 -0.26
CA ASP A 22 -8.51 -11.08 -0.33
C ASP A 22 -8.84 -9.98 0.70
N LEU A 23 -10.12 -9.71 0.96
CA LEU A 23 -10.54 -8.83 2.08
C LEU A 23 -10.10 -9.38 3.44
N ALA A 24 -10.17 -10.69 3.66
CA ALA A 24 -9.69 -11.32 4.89
C ALA A 24 -8.16 -11.22 5.06
N ARG A 25 -7.42 -11.04 3.96
CA ARG A 25 -5.95 -10.86 3.96
C ARG A 25 -5.53 -9.39 4.03
N THR A 26 -6.22 -8.50 3.32
CA THR A 26 -5.85 -7.08 3.19
C THR A 26 -6.54 -6.17 4.20
N GLY A 27 -7.71 -6.56 4.72
CA GLY A 27 -8.54 -5.76 5.62
C GLY A 27 -9.19 -4.50 4.99
N SER A 28 -8.81 -4.11 3.77
CA SER A 28 -9.33 -2.93 3.08
C SER A 28 -9.89 -3.23 1.69
N ILE A 29 -11.02 -2.59 1.42
CA ILE A 29 -11.67 -2.53 0.11
C ILE A 29 -10.71 -1.93 -0.93
N GLU A 30 -10.03 -0.84 -0.60
CA GLU A 30 -9.17 -0.10 -1.54
C GLU A 30 -7.99 -0.97 -2.01
N THR A 31 -7.34 -1.66 -1.09
CA THR A 31 -6.27 -2.62 -1.39
C THR A 31 -6.77 -3.81 -2.20
N THR A 32 -7.98 -4.30 -1.90
CA THR A 32 -8.62 -5.38 -2.69
C THR A 32 -8.91 -4.93 -4.12
N CYS A 33 -9.37 -3.68 -4.31
CA CYS A 33 -9.58 -3.10 -5.64
C CYS A 33 -8.25 -2.92 -6.41
N ASP A 34 -7.19 -2.43 -5.78
CA ASP A 34 -5.86 -2.32 -6.41
C ASP A 34 -5.31 -3.72 -6.80
N ASN A 35 -5.50 -4.72 -5.95
CA ASN A 35 -5.14 -6.11 -6.25
C ASN A 35 -5.88 -6.66 -7.48
N ILE A 36 -7.20 -6.42 -7.59
CA ILE A 36 -8.01 -6.79 -8.76
C ILE A 36 -7.50 -6.07 -10.02
N LEU A 37 -7.26 -4.76 -9.95
CA LEU A 37 -6.81 -3.97 -11.10
C LEU A 37 -5.39 -4.35 -11.57
N ARG A 38 -4.49 -4.72 -10.65
CA ARG A 38 -3.13 -5.17 -10.95
C ARG A 38 -3.06 -6.54 -11.61
N GLN A 39 -3.88 -7.48 -11.15
CA GLN A 39 -3.79 -8.90 -11.52
C GLN A 39 -4.88 -9.33 -12.52
N GLY A 40 -5.91 -8.51 -12.73
CA GLY A 40 -7.11 -8.86 -13.50
C GLY A 40 -8.02 -9.91 -12.82
N SER A 41 -7.56 -10.53 -11.73
CA SER A 41 -8.31 -11.51 -10.96
C SER A 41 -7.75 -11.63 -9.54
N LEU A 42 -8.50 -12.25 -8.64
CA LEU A 42 -8.04 -12.54 -7.27
C LEU A 42 -7.69 -14.02 -7.12
N PRO A 43 -6.63 -14.37 -6.35
CA PRO A 43 -6.28 -15.76 -6.12
C PRO A 43 -7.39 -16.46 -5.32
N LEU A 44 -8.07 -17.38 -5.99
CA LEU A 44 -9.16 -18.17 -5.42
C LEU A 44 -8.58 -19.17 -4.39
N PRO A 45 -9.06 -19.22 -3.14
CA PRO A 45 -8.50 -20.12 -2.14
C PRO A 45 -8.74 -21.58 -2.53
N PRO A 46 -7.79 -22.50 -2.26
CA PRO A 46 -7.95 -23.92 -2.57
C PRO A 46 -9.16 -24.47 -1.81
N GLY A 47 -10.16 -24.96 -2.55
CA GLY A 47 -11.44 -25.43 -2.00
C GLY A 47 -12.64 -24.51 -2.27
N ALA A 48 -12.44 -23.29 -2.79
CA ALA A 48 -13.55 -22.49 -3.32
C ALA A 48 -13.94 -22.96 -4.73
N GLN A 49 -14.52 -24.16 -4.81
CA GLN A 49 -15.27 -24.57 -5.98
C GLN A 49 -16.39 -23.55 -6.25
N VAL A 50 -16.28 -22.83 -7.36
CA VAL A 50 -17.36 -21.98 -7.87
C VAL A 50 -18.48 -22.92 -8.27
N SER A 51 -19.51 -23.03 -7.44
CA SER A 51 -20.76 -23.71 -7.78
C SER A 51 -21.38 -23.01 -8.98
N ARG A 52 -21.00 -23.45 -10.18
CA ARG A 52 -21.71 -23.10 -11.41
C ARG A 52 -23.13 -23.62 -11.23
N VAL A 53 -24.08 -22.70 -11.14
CA VAL A 53 -25.51 -23.01 -11.17
C VAL A 53 -25.87 -23.50 -12.56
N SER A 54 -25.52 -24.76 -12.82
CA SER A 54 -26.06 -25.55 -13.91
C SER A 54 -27.44 -26.00 -13.50
N ASP A 55 -28.43 -25.62 -14.29
CA ASP A 55 -29.80 -26.09 -14.13
C ASP A 55 -29.89 -27.62 -14.24
N SER A 56 -30.82 -28.22 -13.49
CA SER A 56 -31.15 -29.65 -13.43
C SER A 56 -30.08 -30.64 -12.88
N ASN A 57 -30.28 -31.06 -11.62
CA ASN A 57 -30.54 -32.47 -11.20
C ASN A 57 -30.06 -32.75 -9.75
N PRO A 58 -30.94 -33.12 -8.81
CA PRO A 58 -30.55 -33.45 -7.43
C PRO A 58 -30.13 -34.91 -7.27
N SER A 59 -28.94 -35.17 -6.72
CA SER A 59 -28.59 -36.46 -6.12
C SER A 59 -27.53 -36.29 -5.03
N SER A 60 -27.77 -36.90 -3.88
CA SER A 60 -27.13 -36.63 -2.60
C SER A 60 -26.04 -37.64 -2.22
N HIS A 61 -25.00 -37.16 -1.52
CA HIS A 61 -24.18 -37.83 -0.49
C HIS A 61 -23.21 -36.77 0.09
N THR A 62 -23.17 -36.48 1.40
CA THR A 62 -22.44 -37.19 2.49
C THR A 62 -20.91 -37.24 2.22
N THR A 63 -19.98 -36.89 3.13
CA THR A 63 -19.95 -37.03 4.61
C THR A 63 -18.88 -36.11 5.26
N ALA A 64 -18.84 -36.05 6.61
CA ALA A 64 -17.71 -35.67 7.50
C ALA A 64 -17.24 -34.18 7.50
N GLN A 65 -17.50 -33.41 8.57
CA GLN A 65 -16.81 -33.35 9.88
C GLN A 65 -15.49 -32.53 9.93
N SER A 66 -15.63 -31.27 10.36
CA SER A 66 -14.63 -30.50 11.13
C SER A 66 -14.74 -30.90 12.63
N PRO A 67 -13.78 -30.64 13.56
CA PRO A 67 -13.13 -29.32 13.75
C PRO A 67 -11.68 -29.30 14.31
N ALA A 68 -11.20 -28.06 14.56
CA ALA A 68 -10.21 -27.63 15.56
C ALA A 68 -8.68 -27.64 15.22
N GLN A 69 -7.82 -26.70 15.70
CA GLN A 69 -8.04 -25.37 16.32
C GLN A 69 -6.73 -24.55 16.62
N ARG A 70 -6.69 -23.25 16.24
CA ARG A 70 -5.86 -22.11 16.77
C ARG A 70 -4.31 -22.19 16.65
N ARG A 71 -3.49 -21.13 16.80
CA ARG A 71 -3.57 -19.74 17.37
C ARG A 71 -2.79 -18.76 16.44
N ASN A 72 -2.90 -17.42 16.44
CA ASN A 72 -3.88 -16.39 16.87
C ASN A 72 -3.42 -15.01 16.26
N PRO A 73 -4.27 -14.01 15.95
CA PRO A 73 -3.82 -12.77 15.29
C PRO A 73 -3.22 -11.71 16.24
N GLY A 74 -2.11 -11.08 15.83
CA GLY A 74 -1.78 -9.70 16.22
C GLY A 74 -2.64 -8.71 15.40
N GLN A 75 -2.95 -7.51 15.91
CA GLN A 75 -2.10 -6.31 15.84
C GLN A 75 -1.76 -5.95 14.37
N SER A 76 -2.02 -4.74 13.84
CA SER A 76 -1.88 -3.44 14.51
C SER A 76 -2.62 -2.30 13.79
N THR A 77 -2.90 -1.22 14.54
CA THR A 77 -2.75 0.20 14.15
C THR A 77 -2.77 0.61 12.67
N SER A 78 -3.75 1.43 12.29
CA SER A 78 -3.63 2.33 11.14
C SER A 78 -2.92 3.64 11.54
N ALA A 79 -1.72 3.87 11.01
CA ALA A 79 -1.11 5.20 10.99
C ALA A 79 -1.46 5.88 9.66
N GLY A 80 -2.15 7.02 9.72
CA GLY A 80 -2.56 7.80 8.54
C GLY A 80 -1.74 9.09 8.38
N GLY A 81 -1.58 9.53 7.13
CA GLY A 81 -0.99 10.81 6.77
C GLY A 81 -0.66 10.89 5.28
N SER A 82 -0.54 12.05 4.63
CA SER A 82 -0.93 13.42 5.03
C SER A 82 -1.07 14.24 3.74
N SER A 83 -2.01 15.19 3.70
CA SER A 83 -2.13 16.15 2.59
C SER A 83 -1.09 17.28 2.72
N SER A 84 -0.57 17.76 1.58
CA SER A 84 0.39 18.87 1.53
C SER A 84 -0.10 20.00 0.63
N THR A 85 -0.51 21.12 1.23
CA THR A 85 -0.71 22.40 0.56
C THR A 85 0.64 23.14 0.43
N ALA A 86 0.85 23.79 -0.71
CA ALA A 86 1.99 24.69 -0.90
C ALA A 86 1.61 26.11 -0.43
N SER A 87 2.47 26.73 0.37
CA SER A 87 2.33 28.12 0.80
C SER A 87 3.65 28.88 0.62
N GLY A 88 3.53 30.11 0.11
CA GLY A 88 4.65 31.02 -0.14
C GLY A 88 5.33 31.48 1.15
N GLY A 89 6.56 31.98 1.02
CA GLY A 89 7.45 32.21 2.15
C GLY A 89 7.05 33.34 3.09
N SER A 90 7.02 33.04 4.38
CA SER A 90 7.10 34.00 5.48
C SER A 90 8.00 33.42 6.58
N THR A 91 9.23 33.95 6.71
CA THR A 91 10.22 33.66 7.79
C THR A 91 10.29 32.20 8.27
N SER A 92 10.05 31.26 7.36
CA SER A 92 9.86 29.85 7.73
C SER A 92 11.21 29.19 7.90
N ASP A 93 11.35 28.49 9.02
CA ASP A 93 12.58 27.78 9.36
C ASP A 93 13.03 26.88 8.18
N SER A 94 14.30 27.02 7.78
CA SER A 94 14.78 26.41 6.54
C SER A 94 14.53 24.91 6.54
N LEU A 95 14.17 24.32 5.39
CA LEU A 95 13.91 22.86 5.31
C LEU A 95 15.08 22.02 5.88
N ILE A 96 16.32 22.50 5.72
CA ILE A 96 17.53 21.91 6.32
C ILE A 96 17.43 21.84 7.85
N LYS A 97 16.95 22.89 8.52
CA LYS A 97 16.79 22.95 9.97
C LYS A 97 15.58 22.12 10.44
N ARG A 98 14.42 22.28 9.78
CA ARG A 98 13.18 21.51 10.07
C ARG A 98 13.37 19.99 10.01
N PHE A 99 14.22 19.51 9.10
CA PHE A 99 14.57 18.09 8.96
C PHE A 99 15.91 17.70 9.62
N ASN A 100 16.55 18.60 10.37
CA ASN A 100 17.84 18.38 11.06
C ASN A 100 18.97 17.89 10.13
N LEU A 101 19.01 18.37 8.88
CA LEU A 101 19.93 17.96 7.83
C LEU A 101 21.25 18.74 7.82
N ALA A 102 21.48 19.66 8.76
CA ALA A 102 22.69 20.49 8.80
C ALA A 102 23.98 19.66 8.77
N SER A 103 24.05 18.56 9.51
CA SER A 103 25.20 17.66 9.56
C SER A 103 25.42 16.82 8.30
N LYS A 104 24.41 16.71 7.42
CA LYS A 104 24.48 15.95 6.15
C LYS A 104 24.80 16.84 4.95
N LEU A 105 24.99 18.15 5.15
CA LEU A 105 25.10 19.13 4.05
C LEU A 105 26.36 18.96 3.19
N ASP A 106 27.46 18.51 3.80
CA ASP A 106 28.75 18.26 3.15
C ASP A 106 28.82 16.89 2.45
N GLN A 107 27.85 16.00 2.72
CA GLN A 107 27.87 14.64 2.19
C GLN A 107 27.49 14.63 0.69
N THR A 108 28.38 14.07 -0.13
CA THR A 108 28.14 13.87 -1.57
C THR A 108 26.99 12.89 -1.76
N VAL A 109 25.84 13.37 -2.21
CA VAL A 109 24.63 12.58 -2.41
C VAL A 109 24.71 11.82 -3.75
N PRO A 110 24.61 10.49 -3.79
CA PRO A 110 24.50 9.74 -5.05
C PRO A 110 23.17 10.04 -5.73
N ASP A 111 23.21 10.35 -7.03
CA ASP A 111 22.05 10.86 -7.78
C ASP A 111 21.02 9.76 -8.12
N GLU A 112 21.48 8.53 -8.34
CA GLU A 112 20.64 7.38 -8.68
C GLU A 112 20.52 6.39 -7.52
N GLN A 113 19.36 6.37 -6.86
CA GLN A 113 18.87 5.21 -6.14
C GLN A 113 17.56 4.75 -6.79
N THR A 114 17.58 3.59 -7.44
CA THR A 114 16.40 3.02 -8.12
C THR A 114 15.25 2.83 -7.12
N TYR A 115 14.15 3.53 -7.34
CA TYR A 115 13.02 3.49 -6.41
C TYR A 115 12.24 2.18 -6.51
N GLN A 116 12.25 1.40 -5.43
CA GLN A 116 11.46 0.16 -5.32
C GLN A 116 10.46 0.31 -4.17
N TRP A 117 9.17 0.22 -4.48
CA TRP A 117 8.09 0.32 -3.49
C TRP A 117 8.06 -0.93 -2.61
N GLU A 118 8.62 -0.83 -1.41
CA GLU A 118 8.59 -1.92 -0.43
C GLU A 118 7.17 -2.29 -0.01
N THR A 119 6.94 -3.58 0.19
CA THR A 119 5.66 -4.13 0.65
C THR A 119 5.41 -3.82 2.13
N ASP A 120 6.46 -3.74 2.94
CA ASP A 120 6.37 -3.36 4.36
C ASP A 120 6.09 -1.87 4.55
N ALA A 121 5.28 -1.52 5.55
CA ALA A 121 4.89 -0.15 5.83
C ALA A 121 5.97 0.68 6.54
N SER A 122 6.76 0.06 7.42
CA SER A 122 7.83 0.71 8.18
C SER A 122 9.00 1.04 7.26
N SER A 123 9.48 0.06 6.51
CA SER A 123 10.60 0.23 5.57
C SER A 123 10.25 1.26 4.47
N ARG A 124 9.03 1.19 3.91
CA ARG A 124 8.50 2.21 2.99
C ARG A 124 8.48 3.62 3.60
N GLN A 125 8.08 3.76 4.87
CA GLN A 125 8.10 5.06 5.56
C GLN A 125 9.54 5.59 5.69
N GLU A 126 10.51 4.74 6.01
CA GLU A 126 11.92 5.09 6.08
C GLU A 126 12.48 5.50 4.72
N GLN A 127 12.20 4.73 3.65
CA GLN A 127 12.55 5.10 2.28
C GLN A 127 11.97 6.46 1.89
N LEU A 128 10.69 6.73 2.21
CA LEU A 128 10.05 8.01 1.91
C LEU A 128 10.64 9.18 2.71
N ARG A 129 11.09 8.95 3.95
CA ARG A 129 11.87 9.94 4.72
C ARG A 129 13.21 10.19 4.06
N ARG A 130 14.00 9.15 3.82
CA ARG A 130 15.30 9.22 3.13
C ARG A 130 15.20 9.97 1.80
N ARG A 131 14.21 9.65 0.96
CA ARG A 131 13.96 10.34 -0.32
C ARG A 131 13.65 11.83 -0.16
N LYS A 132 12.89 12.24 0.87
CA LYS A 132 12.65 13.65 1.17
C LYS A 132 13.92 14.37 1.61
N GLU A 133 14.74 13.75 2.44
CA GLU A 133 16.04 14.29 2.86
C GLU A 133 16.99 14.49 1.67
N LEU A 134 17.12 13.47 0.81
CA LEU A 134 17.92 13.51 -0.42
C LEU A 134 17.46 14.66 -1.35
N MET A 135 16.15 14.80 -1.56
CA MET A 135 15.57 15.87 -2.38
C MET A 135 15.91 17.26 -1.84
N ILE A 136 15.85 17.47 -0.51
CA ILE A 136 16.20 18.74 0.12
C ILE A 136 17.69 19.07 -0.06
N LEU A 137 18.57 18.06 0.07
CA LEU A 137 20.01 18.23 -0.13
C LEU A 137 20.36 18.52 -1.60
N GLN A 138 19.81 17.76 -2.55
CA GLN A 138 19.99 18.00 -4.00
C GLN A 138 19.50 19.40 -4.41
N ALA A 139 18.32 19.81 -3.94
CA ALA A 139 17.79 21.15 -4.21
C ALA A 139 18.70 22.26 -3.66
N ARG A 140 19.25 22.09 -2.45
CA ARG A 140 20.19 23.05 -1.85
C ARG A 140 21.51 23.10 -2.63
N GLN A 141 22.06 21.97 -3.05
CA GLN A 141 23.26 21.91 -3.88
C GLN A 141 23.04 22.57 -5.25
N LYS A 142 21.88 22.36 -5.88
CA LYS A 142 21.53 22.99 -7.16
C LYS A 142 21.44 24.51 -7.04
N LEU A 143 20.81 25.01 -5.98
CA LEU A 143 20.70 26.44 -5.70
C LEU A 143 22.10 27.08 -5.53
N LEU A 144 22.98 26.49 -4.71
CA LEU A 144 24.36 26.97 -4.52
C LEU A 144 25.19 26.97 -5.81
N LYS A 145 24.95 26.02 -6.73
CA LYS A 145 25.59 25.98 -8.06
C LYS A 145 25.10 27.12 -8.96
N GLN A 146 23.81 27.46 -8.89
CA GLN A 146 23.20 28.57 -9.63
C GLN A 146 23.68 29.93 -9.11
N GLU A 147 23.78 30.13 -7.80
CA GLU A 147 24.33 31.36 -7.19
C GLU A 147 25.79 31.64 -7.57
N LYS A 148 26.53 30.63 -8.07
CA LYS A 148 27.95 30.72 -8.42
C LYS A 148 28.22 30.89 -9.93
N GLN A 149 27.20 30.79 -10.78
CA GLN A 149 27.31 31.11 -12.20
C GLN A 149 26.83 32.56 -12.44
N PRO A 150 27.72 33.49 -12.85
CA PRO A 150 27.35 34.87 -13.16
C PRO A 150 26.65 35.01 -14.53
#